data_AF-A0AAT9HB03-F1
#
_entry.id   AF-A0AAT9HB03-F1
#
_cell.length_a   1.000
_cell.length_b   1.000
_cell.length_c   1.000
_cell.angle_alpha   90.00
_cell.angle_beta   90.00
_cell.angle_gamma   90.00
#
_symmetry.space_group_name_H-M   'P 1'
#
loop_
_entity.id
_entity.type
_entity.pdbx_description
1 polymer ?
#
loop_
_entity_poly.entity_id
_entity_poly.type
_entity_poly.pdbx_seq_one_letter_code
_entity_poly.pdbx_strand_id
1 'polypeptide(L)'
;MVAKDRSDASHVVEIVEFPSYEEAVRNSKLPETDRIFREMTALCDGTPTFTDLDVVRDARLNTDSARRFFEAVAHDDDLSAMAGLVEEHYHDHDPANEQDLIGLDHFRREMDVWRDGFDFAFRIEDQIAEDDRVCTRWSWEGVHRADFLGIPATGEKATMTGTTVFRFGANGKIVEGWWQYDRLGLLARLGALEPTEF
;
A
#
# COMPACT_ATOMS: atom_id res chain seq x y z
N MET A 1 -7.83 -18.65 -9.77
CA MET A 1 -7.92 -18.33 -11.21
C MET A 1 -7.91 -19.63 -12.01
N VAL A 2 -8.76 -19.80 -13.03
CA VAL A 2 -8.74 -20.98 -13.91
C VAL A 2 -8.27 -20.57 -15.30
N ALA A 3 -7.28 -21.27 -15.84
CA ALA A 3 -6.68 -21.04 -17.14
C ALA A 3 -6.72 -22.33 -17.99
N LYS A 4 -6.76 -22.16 -19.31
CA LYS A 4 -6.72 -23.25 -20.28
C LYS A 4 -5.44 -23.15 -21.09
N ASP A 5 -4.72 -24.25 -21.25
CA ASP A 5 -3.52 -24.28 -22.07
C ASP A 5 -3.88 -23.97 -23.53
N ARG A 6 -3.09 -23.09 -24.14
CA ARG A 6 -3.29 -22.62 -25.51
C ARG A 6 -2.96 -23.71 -26.54
N SER A 7 -1.96 -24.53 -26.26
CA SER A 7 -1.46 -25.57 -27.16
C SER A 7 -2.17 -26.91 -26.93
N ASP A 8 -2.74 -27.11 -25.74
CA ASP A 8 -3.50 -28.31 -25.39
C ASP A 8 -4.83 -27.95 -24.72
N ALA A 9 -5.93 -28.05 -25.47
CA ALA A 9 -7.25 -27.71 -24.97
C ALA A 9 -7.81 -28.69 -23.93
N SER A 10 -7.13 -29.80 -23.64
CA SER A 10 -7.49 -30.73 -22.56
C SER A 10 -6.78 -30.41 -21.24
N HIS A 11 -5.74 -29.57 -21.28
CA HIS A 11 -4.99 -29.16 -20.11
C HIS A 11 -5.56 -27.86 -19.51
N VAL A 12 -5.98 -27.96 -18.24
CA VAL A 12 -6.56 -26.85 -17.47
C VAL A 12 -5.70 -26.65 -16.22
N VAL A 13 -5.42 -25.39 -15.89
CA VAL A 13 -4.64 -24.98 -14.72
C VAL A 13 -5.54 -24.19 -13.80
N GLU A 14 -5.67 -24.62 -12.55
CA GLU A 14 -6.29 -23.82 -11.49
C GLU A 14 -5.20 -23.30 -10.55
N ILE A 15 -5.14 -21.98 -10.42
CA ILE A 15 -4.24 -21.27 -9.50
C ILE A 15 -5.06 -20.87 -8.28
N VAL A 16 -4.66 -21.38 -7.12
CA VAL A 16 -5.27 -21.06 -5.82
C VAL A 16 -4.23 -20.30 -5.01
N GLU A 17 -4.61 -19.12 -4.52
CA GLU A 17 -3.72 -18.22 -3.80
C GLU A 17 -3.97 -18.29 -2.29
N PHE A 18 -2.88 -18.24 -1.52
CA PHE A 18 -2.92 -18.20 -0.06
C PHE A 18 -2.05 -17.04 0.44
N PRO A 19 -2.40 -16.43 1.59
CA PRO A 19 -1.57 -15.38 2.19
C PRO A 19 -0.14 -15.83 2.55
N SER A 20 0.07 -17.12 2.76
CA SER A 20 1.39 -17.72 3.02
C SER A 20 1.42 -19.20 2.67
N TYR A 21 2.63 -19.76 2.54
CA TYR A 21 2.83 -21.21 2.39
C TYR A 21 2.26 -22.01 3.58
N GLU A 22 2.39 -21.49 4.81
CA GLU A 22 1.86 -22.16 6.00
C GLU A 22 0.32 -22.25 5.98
N GLU A 23 -0.36 -21.19 5.53
CA GLU A 23 -1.81 -21.20 5.32
C GLU A 23 -2.22 -22.18 4.21
N ALA A 24 -1.44 -22.27 3.13
CA ALA A 24 -1.66 -23.25 2.06
C ALA A 24 -1.56 -24.70 2.59
N VAL A 25 -0.53 -25.00 3.40
CA VAL A 25 -0.34 -26.33 4.03
C VAL A 25 -1.43 -26.63 5.08
N ARG A 26 -1.95 -25.61 5.76
CA ARG A 26 -3.09 -25.78 6.67
C ARG A 26 -4.36 -26.11 5.89
N ASN A 27 -4.61 -25.39 4.81
CA ASN A 27 -5.79 -25.60 3.97
C ASN A 27 -5.80 -26.99 3.31
N SER A 28 -4.63 -27.50 2.88
CA SER A 28 -4.53 -28.84 2.27
C SER A 28 -4.85 -30.00 3.23
N LYS A 29 -4.92 -29.74 4.54
CA LYS A 29 -5.30 -30.72 5.56
C LYS A 29 -6.79 -30.67 5.92
N LEU A 30 -7.57 -29.77 5.31
CA LEU A 30 -9.00 -29.64 5.59
C LEU A 30 -9.81 -30.75 4.90
N PRO A 31 -10.80 -31.37 5.58
CA PRO A 31 -11.67 -32.38 4.97
C PRO A 31 -12.40 -31.90 3.72
N GLU A 32 -12.71 -30.61 3.66
CA GLU A 32 -13.35 -29.96 2.52
C GLU A 32 -12.44 -29.97 1.29
N THR A 33 -11.14 -29.70 1.49
CA THR A 33 -10.12 -29.70 0.43
C THR A 33 -9.89 -31.13 -0.09
N ASP A 34 -9.84 -32.13 0.80
CA ASP A 34 -9.77 -33.55 0.42
C ASP A 34 -10.98 -34.03 -0.39
N ARG A 35 -12.17 -33.48 -0.11
CA ARG A 35 -13.36 -33.76 -0.92
C ARG A 35 -13.23 -33.16 -2.32
N ILE A 36 -12.89 -31.87 -2.40
CA ILE A 36 -12.70 -31.17 -3.68
C ILE A 36 -11.62 -31.89 -4.52
N PHE A 37 -10.51 -32.30 -3.90
CA PHE A 37 -9.45 -33.05 -4.55
C PHE A 37 -9.93 -34.37 -5.18
N ARG A 38 -10.77 -35.13 -4.46
CA ARG A 38 -11.33 -36.39 -4.98
C ARG A 38 -12.29 -36.16 -6.13
N GLU A 39 -13.12 -35.12 -6.05
CA GLU A 39 -14.03 -34.74 -7.13
C GLU A 39 -13.25 -34.30 -8.37
N MET A 40 -12.20 -33.49 -8.20
CA MET A 40 -11.33 -33.05 -9.29
C MET A 40 -10.61 -34.23 -9.95
N THR A 41 -10.03 -35.13 -9.16
CA THR A 41 -9.32 -36.31 -9.68
C THR A 41 -10.23 -37.21 -10.49
N ALA A 42 -11.50 -37.34 -10.11
CA ALA A 42 -12.48 -38.16 -10.85
C ALA A 42 -12.81 -37.59 -12.24
N LEU A 43 -12.52 -36.31 -12.49
CA LEU A 43 -12.72 -35.64 -13.76
C LEU A 43 -11.49 -35.66 -14.67
N CYS A 44 -10.33 -36.10 -14.16
CA CYS A 44 -9.07 -36.12 -14.88
C CYS A 44 -8.74 -37.52 -15.41
N ASP A 45 -8.11 -37.60 -16.58
CA ASP A 45 -7.61 -38.85 -17.16
C ASP A 45 -6.37 -39.42 -16.43
N GLY A 46 -5.83 -38.67 -15.46
CA GLY A 46 -4.70 -39.05 -14.62
C GLY A 46 -4.60 -38.19 -13.36
N THR A 47 -3.67 -38.51 -12.47
CA THR A 47 -3.47 -37.75 -11.23
C THR A 47 -3.08 -36.31 -11.54
N PRO A 48 -3.79 -35.30 -11.00
CA PRO A 48 -3.43 -33.91 -11.20
C PRO A 48 -2.05 -33.62 -10.59
N THR A 49 -1.30 -32.73 -11.24
CA THR A 49 0.03 -32.30 -10.78
C THR A 49 -0.10 -30.99 -10.03
N PHE A 50 0.62 -30.84 -8.92
CA PHE A 50 0.66 -29.62 -8.13
C PHE A 50 2.05 -29.01 -8.22
N THR A 51 2.07 -27.69 -8.38
CA THR A 51 3.30 -26.91 -8.45
C THR A 51 3.18 -25.77 -7.45
N ASP A 52 4.11 -25.71 -6.50
CA ASP A 52 4.23 -24.56 -5.61
C ASP A 52 4.80 -23.39 -6.42
N LEU A 53 4.01 -22.33 -6.55
CA LEU A 53 4.39 -21.12 -7.28
C LEU A 53 4.52 -19.96 -6.32
N ASP A 54 5.65 -19.26 -6.39
CA ASP A 54 5.75 -17.93 -5.82
C ASP A 54 5.12 -16.92 -6.80
N VAL A 55 4.30 -16.01 -6.28
CA VAL A 55 3.79 -14.89 -7.09
C VAL A 55 4.95 -13.92 -7.32
N VAL A 56 5.55 -13.98 -8.51
CA VAL A 56 6.75 -13.18 -8.82
C VAL A 56 6.41 -11.73 -9.20
N ARG A 57 5.22 -11.47 -9.77
CA ARG A 57 4.68 -10.13 -10.05
C ARG A 57 3.16 -10.16 -10.13
N ASP A 58 2.50 -9.56 -9.15
CA ASP A 58 1.12 -9.11 -9.31
C ASP A 58 1.06 -7.62 -8.97
N ALA A 59 0.72 -6.81 -9.97
CA ALA A 59 0.47 -5.39 -9.79
C ALA A 59 -0.57 -5.13 -8.69
N ARG A 60 -1.50 -6.07 -8.47
CA ARG A 60 -2.51 -6.02 -7.39
C ARG A 60 -1.87 -6.12 -6.00
N LEU A 61 -0.84 -6.94 -5.82
CA LEU A 61 -0.12 -7.03 -4.54
C LEU A 61 0.57 -5.71 -4.22
N ASN A 62 1.16 -5.04 -5.21
CA ASN A 62 1.77 -3.73 -5.01
C ASN A 62 0.71 -2.67 -4.68
N THR A 63 -0.46 -2.67 -5.33
CA THR A 63 -1.54 -1.72 -5.00
C THR A 63 -2.08 -1.94 -3.59
N ASP A 64 -2.20 -3.19 -3.15
CA ASP A 64 -2.65 -3.53 -1.81
C ASP A 64 -1.62 -3.12 -0.75
N SER A 65 -0.33 -3.38 -1.00
CA SER A 65 0.76 -2.88 -0.15
C SER A 65 0.79 -1.35 -0.07
N ALA A 66 0.61 -0.66 -1.20
CA ALA A 66 0.49 0.81 -1.23
C ALA A 66 -0.72 1.31 -0.43
N ARG A 67 -1.86 0.61 -0.47
CA ARG A 67 -3.04 0.98 0.32
C ARG A 67 -2.78 0.84 1.81
N ARG A 68 -2.22 -0.30 2.23
CA ARG A 68 -1.86 -0.58 3.63
C ARG A 68 -0.84 0.42 4.16
N PHE A 69 0.03 0.94 3.30
CA PHE A 69 0.96 2.01 3.68
C PHE A 69 0.21 3.25 4.20
N PHE A 70 -0.79 3.75 3.46
CA PHE A 70 -1.56 4.94 3.89
C PHE A 70 -2.37 4.71 5.17
N GLU A 71 -2.89 3.50 5.36
CA GLU A 71 -3.59 3.12 6.60
C GLU A 71 -2.63 3.13 7.80
N ALA A 72 -1.44 2.54 7.64
CA ALA A 72 -0.45 2.48 8.69
C ALA A 72 0.16 3.86 9.00
N VAL A 73 0.34 4.74 8.02
CA VAL A 73 0.79 6.12 8.27
C VAL A 73 -0.19 6.90 9.15
N ALA A 74 -1.50 6.71 8.95
CA ALA A 74 -2.53 7.44 9.69
C ALA A 74 -2.78 6.90 11.11
N HIS A 75 -2.64 5.59 11.33
CA HIS A 75 -3.16 4.94 12.53
C HIS A 75 -2.17 4.08 13.31
N ASP A 76 -0.99 3.78 12.77
CA ASP A 76 -0.05 2.88 13.43
C ASP A 76 1.05 3.65 14.16
N ASP A 77 1.03 3.56 15.49
CA ASP A 77 2.13 4.00 16.36
C ASP A 77 3.29 2.98 16.37
N ASP A 78 3.11 1.77 15.79
CA ASP A 78 4.08 0.69 15.80
C ASP A 78 4.79 0.52 14.45
N LEU A 79 6.11 0.43 14.53
CA LEU A 79 7.04 0.18 13.42
C LEU A 79 6.75 -1.14 12.69
N SER A 80 6.03 -2.06 13.32
CA SER A 80 5.83 -3.42 12.81
C SER A 80 5.08 -3.46 11.48
N ALA A 81 4.05 -2.64 11.28
CA ALA A 81 3.35 -2.59 9.99
C ALA A 81 4.21 -1.98 8.88
N MET A 82 4.94 -0.90 9.20
CA MET A 82 5.81 -0.23 8.24
C MET A 82 7.01 -1.10 7.82
N ALA A 83 7.62 -1.82 8.77
CA ALA A 83 8.75 -2.72 8.48
C ALA A 83 8.39 -3.85 7.49
N GLY A 84 7.12 -4.26 7.44
CA GLY A 84 6.61 -5.22 6.46
C GLY A 84 6.37 -4.62 5.07
N LEU A 85 6.15 -3.31 4.98
CA LEU A 85 5.72 -2.62 3.76
C LEU A 85 6.82 -1.80 3.09
N VAL A 86 7.78 -1.29 3.86
CA VAL A 86 8.77 -0.30 3.43
C VAL A 86 10.19 -0.84 3.67
N GLU A 87 11.11 -0.55 2.76
CA GLU A 87 12.52 -0.88 2.89
C GLU A 87 13.22 0.03 3.92
N GLU A 88 14.24 -0.48 4.63
CA GLU A 88 15.00 0.27 5.63
C GLU A 88 15.65 1.55 5.07
N HIS A 89 16.14 1.51 3.82
CA HIS A 89 16.78 2.58 3.06
C HIS A 89 15.81 3.25 2.07
N TYR A 90 14.52 3.27 2.40
CA TYR A 90 13.49 3.97 1.62
C TYR A 90 13.88 5.39 1.27
N HIS A 91 13.67 5.76 0.01
CA HIS A 91 14.00 7.09 -0.51
C HIS A 91 12.72 7.90 -0.74
N ASP A 92 12.54 8.94 0.05
CA ASP A 92 11.32 9.76 0.05
C ASP A 92 11.57 11.12 -0.58
N HIS A 93 10.79 11.40 -1.63
CA HIS A 93 10.79 12.66 -2.36
C HIS A 93 9.52 13.46 -2.02
N ASP A 94 9.56 14.19 -0.91
CA ASP A 94 8.51 15.13 -0.53
C ASP A 94 8.88 16.57 -0.96
N PRO A 95 8.04 17.25 -1.78
CA PRO A 95 8.28 18.64 -2.19
C PRO A 95 8.26 19.66 -1.02
N ALA A 96 7.86 19.26 0.19
CA ALA A 96 7.98 20.06 1.40
C ALA A 96 9.41 20.13 1.95
N ASN A 97 10.28 19.20 1.55
CA ASN A 97 11.66 19.09 2.03
C ASN A 97 12.65 19.67 1.01
N GLU A 98 13.72 20.30 1.50
CA GLU A 98 14.79 20.84 0.64
C GLU A 98 15.64 19.73 0.01
N GLN A 99 15.71 18.57 0.67
CA GLN A 99 16.46 17.40 0.24
C GLN A 99 15.61 16.15 0.44
N ASP A 100 15.87 15.16 -0.39
CA ASP A 100 15.27 13.83 -0.24
C ASP A 100 15.61 13.25 1.13
N LEU A 101 14.64 12.55 1.70
CA LEU A 101 14.80 11.85 2.95
C LEU A 101 15.21 10.40 2.64
N ILE A 102 16.29 9.95 3.28
CA ILE A 102 16.77 8.57 3.16
C ILE A 102 16.56 7.86 4.50
N GLY A 103 15.86 6.73 4.44
CA GLY A 103 15.73 5.76 5.51
C GLY A 103 14.39 5.81 6.25
N LEU A 104 13.86 4.63 6.59
CA LEU A 104 12.57 4.47 7.25
C LEU A 104 12.50 5.20 8.61
N ASP A 105 13.62 5.22 9.35
CA ASP A 105 13.71 5.93 10.62
C ASP A 105 13.51 7.44 10.48
N HIS A 106 14.03 8.03 9.39
CA HIS A 106 13.85 9.44 9.12
C HIS A 106 12.41 9.72 8.69
N PHE A 107 11.86 8.89 7.80
CA PHE A 107 10.49 9.01 7.31
C PHE A 107 9.50 8.94 8.48
N ARG A 108 9.75 8.04 9.44
CA ARG A 108 8.93 7.93 10.65
C ARG A 108 8.89 9.24 11.43
N ARG A 109 10.04 9.87 11.68
CA ARG A 109 10.08 11.13 12.45
C ARG A 109 9.28 12.23 11.77
N GLU A 110 9.30 12.26 10.45
CA GLU A 110 8.46 13.20 9.69
C GLU A 110 6.97 12.88 9.86
N MET A 111 6.58 11.61 9.77
CA MET A 111 5.19 11.21 10.03
C MET A 111 4.75 11.47 11.46
N ASP A 112 5.65 11.38 12.44
CA ASP A 112 5.37 11.77 13.83
C ASP A 112 5.01 13.25 13.94
N VAL A 113 5.69 14.15 13.20
CA VAL A 113 5.32 15.59 13.17
C VAL A 113 3.91 15.79 12.63
N TRP A 114 3.54 15.08 11.58
CA TRP A 114 2.18 15.12 11.01
C TRP A 114 1.14 14.57 11.97
N ARG A 115 1.41 13.43 12.61
CA ARG A 115 0.52 12.83 13.60
C ARG A 115 0.40 13.71 14.83
N ASP A 116 1.46 14.33 15.33
CA ASP A 116 1.34 15.22 16.48
C ASP A 116 0.41 16.39 16.17
N GLY A 117 0.61 17.05 15.01
CA GLY A 117 -0.17 18.20 14.56
C GLY A 117 -1.64 17.89 14.24
N PHE A 118 -1.93 16.69 13.72
CA PHE A 118 -3.24 16.37 13.18
C PHE A 118 -3.79 15.01 13.62
N ASP A 119 -5.10 14.96 13.88
CA ASP A 119 -5.86 13.70 13.78
C ASP A 119 -6.32 13.53 12.35
N PHE A 120 -5.79 12.56 11.61
CA PHE A 120 -6.04 12.48 10.18
C PHE A 120 -6.24 11.07 9.65
N ALA A 121 -6.85 10.98 8.48
CA ALA A 121 -6.96 9.77 7.70
C ALA A 121 -6.81 10.05 6.20
N PHE A 122 -6.28 9.06 5.49
CA PHE A 122 -6.29 9.04 4.03
C PHE A 122 -7.51 8.27 3.52
N ARG A 123 -8.08 8.73 2.42
CA ARG A 123 -9.03 7.99 1.59
C ARG A 123 -8.41 7.78 0.22
N ILE A 124 -8.20 6.52 -0.14
CA ILE A 124 -7.69 6.16 -1.46
C ILE A 124 -8.81 6.34 -2.48
N GLU A 125 -8.57 7.19 -3.47
CA GLU A 125 -9.52 7.52 -4.54
C GLU A 125 -9.35 6.60 -5.74
N ASP A 126 -8.10 6.33 -6.10
CA ASP A 126 -7.74 5.56 -7.29
C ASP A 126 -6.31 5.04 -7.21
N GLN A 127 -6.03 3.92 -7.88
CA GLN A 127 -4.69 3.33 -7.98
C GLN A 127 -4.45 2.76 -9.38
N ILE A 128 -3.29 3.10 -9.94
CA ILE A 128 -2.82 2.58 -11.22
C ILE A 128 -1.43 1.99 -10.98
N ALA A 129 -1.23 0.76 -11.44
CA ALA A 129 0.04 0.06 -11.31
C ALA A 129 0.61 -0.29 -12.70
N GLU A 130 1.90 -0.06 -12.86
CA GLU A 130 2.66 -0.40 -14.06
C GLU A 130 4.07 -0.84 -13.61
N ASP A 131 4.48 -2.03 -14.07
CA ASP A 131 5.73 -2.67 -13.67
C ASP A 131 5.93 -2.72 -12.15
N ASP A 132 6.94 -2.01 -11.65
CA ASP A 132 7.34 -1.90 -10.26
C ASP A 132 6.78 -0.64 -9.58
N ARG A 133 5.85 0.08 -10.21
CA ARG A 133 5.32 1.34 -9.70
C ARG A 133 3.82 1.29 -9.45
N VAL A 134 3.41 2.00 -8.41
CA VAL A 134 1.99 2.26 -8.10
C VAL A 134 1.79 3.75 -7.92
N CYS A 135 0.97 4.34 -8.78
CA CYS A 135 0.43 5.67 -8.59
C CYS A 135 -0.86 5.59 -7.79
N THR A 136 -0.92 6.29 -6.66
CA THR A 136 -2.09 6.33 -5.77
C THR A 136 -2.59 7.76 -5.66
N ARG A 137 -3.83 8.00 -6.07
CA ARG A 137 -4.53 9.27 -5.84
C ARG A 137 -5.35 9.15 -4.56
N TRP A 138 -5.27 10.16 -3.71
CA TRP A 138 -5.88 10.12 -2.39
C TRP A 138 -6.46 11.49 -2.01
N SER A 139 -7.45 11.47 -1.12
CA SER A 139 -7.85 12.61 -0.31
C SER A 139 -7.42 12.37 1.14
N TRP A 140 -7.17 13.47 1.85
CA TRP A 140 -6.76 13.48 3.23
C TRP A 140 -7.66 14.45 3.98
N GLU A 141 -8.15 14.02 5.14
CA GLU A 141 -8.92 14.85 6.07
C GLU A 141 -8.25 14.76 7.43
N GLY A 142 -8.05 15.92 8.07
CA GLY A 142 -7.53 15.97 9.42
C GLY A 142 -8.02 17.13 10.26
N VAL A 143 -7.94 16.99 11.57
CA VAL A 143 -8.25 18.03 12.57
C VAL A 143 -6.95 18.58 13.14
N HIS A 144 -6.73 19.89 13.01
CA HIS A 144 -5.50 20.56 13.50
C HIS A 144 -5.55 20.71 15.02
N ARG A 145 -4.89 19.81 15.75
CA ARG A 145 -5.05 19.63 17.20
C ARG A 145 -3.87 20.11 18.03
N ALA A 146 -2.69 20.24 17.43
CA ALA A 146 -1.48 20.70 18.07
C ALA A 146 -0.71 21.63 17.13
N ASP A 147 0.31 22.31 17.66
CA ASP A 147 1.15 23.19 16.87
C ASP A 147 1.80 22.42 15.71
N PHE A 148 1.62 22.92 14.49
CA PHE A 148 2.15 22.30 13.29
C PHE A 148 3.00 23.30 12.52
N LEU A 149 4.30 23.01 12.36
CA LEU A 149 5.27 23.87 11.68
C LEU A 149 5.27 25.33 12.21
N GLY A 150 5.07 25.50 13.52
CA GLY A 150 5.01 26.82 14.17
C GLY A 150 3.66 27.54 14.06
N ILE A 151 2.65 26.90 13.45
CA ILE A 151 1.28 27.40 13.40
C ILE A 151 0.52 26.83 14.60
N PRO A 152 -0.04 27.67 15.49
CA PRO A 152 -0.78 27.18 16.64
C PRO A 152 -2.02 26.37 16.24
N ALA A 153 -2.35 25.35 17.05
CA ALA A 153 -3.54 24.53 16.84
C ALA A 153 -4.80 25.39 16.63
N THR A 154 -5.50 25.17 15.52
CA THR A 154 -6.73 25.92 15.19
C THR A 154 -8.00 25.22 15.68
N GLY A 155 -7.93 23.90 15.92
CA GLY A 155 -9.09 23.05 16.22
C GLY A 155 -10.00 22.77 15.01
N GLU A 156 -9.65 23.32 13.84
CA GLU A 156 -10.47 23.25 12.63
C GLU A 156 -10.15 22.01 11.80
N LYS A 157 -11.12 21.60 10.98
CA LYS A 157 -10.91 20.59 9.95
C LYS A 157 -10.17 21.17 8.76
N ALA A 158 -9.18 20.43 8.27
CA ALA A 158 -8.51 20.69 7.01
C ALA A 158 -8.63 19.46 6.10
N THR A 159 -8.74 19.72 4.80
CA THR A 159 -8.69 18.69 3.77
C THR A 159 -7.61 19.02 2.76
N MET A 160 -7.02 18.00 2.17
CA MET A 160 -6.16 18.16 1.00
C MET A 160 -6.33 16.97 0.06
N THR A 161 -5.87 17.13 -1.16
CA THR A 161 -5.76 16.04 -2.13
C THR A 161 -4.32 15.90 -2.57
N GLY A 162 -3.94 14.68 -2.91
CA GLY A 162 -2.61 14.41 -3.42
C GLY A 162 -2.55 13.16 -4.28
N THR A 163 -1.37 12.95 -4.81
CA THR A 163 -0.97 11.75 -5.53
C THR A 163 0.42 11.36 -5.03
N THR A 164 0.62 10.07 -4.82
CA THR A 164 1.92 9.50 -4.49
C THR A 164 2.24 8.42 -5.50
N VAL A 165 3.46 8.42 -6.02
CA VAL A 165 3.99 7.30 -6.80
C VAL A 165 4.95 6.53 -5.91
N PHE A 166 4.72 5.23 -5.72
CA PHE A 166 5.66 4.34 -5.04
C PHE A 166 6.35 3.44 -6.05
N ARG A 167 7.64 3.19 -5.85
CA ARG A 167 8.39 2.12 -6.51
C ARG A 167 8.62 0.97 -5.54
N PHE A 168 8.48 -0.24 -6.03
CA PHE A 168 8.59 -1.49 -5.29
C PHE A 168 9.87 -2.24 -5.63
N GLY A 169 10.53 -2.78 -4.62
CA GLY A 169 11.68 -3.68 -4.78
C GLY A 169 11.25 -5.10 -5.16
N ALA A 170 12.22 -5.94 -5.52
CA ALA A 170 11.98 -7.35 -5.84
C ALA A 170 11.39 -8.16 -4.67
N ASN A 171 11.49 -7.66 -3.44
CA ASN A 171 10.91 -8.23 -2.23
C ASN A 171 9.47 -7.74 -1.94
N GLY A 172 8.85 -6.98 -2.86
CA GLY A 172 7.50 -6.46 -2.69
C GLY A 172 7.37 -5.30 -1.70
N LYS A 173 8.48 -4.75 -1.21
CA LYS A 173 8.49 -3.57 -0.33
C LYS A 173 8.64 -2.27 -1.11
N ILE A 174 8.09 -1.20 -0.57
CA ILE A 174 8.26 0.17 -1.08
C ILE A 174 9.72 0.59 -0.83
N VAL A 175 10.42 0.95 -1.90
CA VAL A 175 11.84 1.36 -1.85
C VAL A 175 12.03 2.85 -2.16
N GLU A 176 11.06 3.49 -2.80
CA GLU A 176 11.13 4.90 -3.16
C GLU A 176 9.71 5.48 -3.35
N GLY A 177 9.51 6.76 -3.02
CA GLY A 177 8.21 7.42 -3.13
C GLY A 177 8.32 8.88 -3.53
N TRP A 178 7.41 9.32 -4.40
CA TRP A 178 7.29 10.70 -4.86
C TRP A 178 5.93 11.25 -4.50
N TRP A 179 5.90 12.29 -3.66
CA TRP A 179 4.68 12.92 -3.17
C TRP A 179 4.34 14.18 -3.95
N GLN A 180 3.06 14.41 -4.22
CA GLN A 180 2.54 15.68 -4.76
C GLN A 180 1.18 15.96 -4.12
N TYR A 181 1.04 17.06 -3.40
CA TYR A 181 -0.19 17.37 -2.66
C TYR A 181 -0.40 18.88 -2.46
N ASP A 182 -1.64 19.26 -2.15
CA ASP A 182 -2.05 20.67 -1.95
C ASP A 182 -1.58 21.24 -0.60
N ARG A 183 -0.26 21.36 -0.43
CA ARG A 183 0.36 21.93 0.78
C ARG A 183 0.03 23.40 0.95
N LEU A 184 -0.01 24.15 -0.15
CA LEU A 184 -0.35 25.58 -0.13
C LEU A 184 -1.79 25.78 0.36
N GLY A 185 -2.74 25.00 -0.16
CA GLY A 185 -4.13 25.04 0.29
C GLY A 185 -4.31 24.61 1.74
N LEU A 186 -3.51 23.64 2.23
CA LEU A 186 -3.46 23.34 3.67
C LEU A 186 -3.03 24.58 4.47
N LEU A 187 -1.87 25.16 4.16
CA LEU A 187 -1.34 26.31 4.90
C LEU A 187 -2.29 27.52 4.92
N ALA A 188 -2.99 27.76 3.80
CA ALA A 188 -4.02 28.79 3.73
C ALA A 188 -5.19 28.52 4.70
N ARG A 189 -5.67 27.26 4.78
CA ARG A 189 -6.72 26.86 5.73
C ARG A 189 -6.28 26.98 7.19
N LEU A 190 -4.99 26.80 7.47
CA LEU A 190 -4.42 27.00 8.81
C LEU A 190 -4.17 28.48 9.15
N GLY A 191 -4.47 29.41 8.25
CA GLY A 191 -4.26 30.85 8.45
C GLY A 191 -2.80 31.30 8.35
N ALA A 192 -1.92 30.47 7.79
CA ALA A 192 -0.50 30.80 7.61
C ALA A 192 -0.22 31.63 6.36
N LEU A 193 -1.21 31.78 5.48
CA LEU A 193 -1.11 32.56 4.25
C LEU A 193 -2.21 33.61 4.22
N GLU A 194 -1.86 34.83 3.80
CA GLU A 194 -2.85 35.85 3.50
C GLU A 194 -3.57 35.52 2.18
N PRO A 195 -4.89 35.74 2.09
CA PRO A 195 -5.61 35.58 0.83
C PRO A 195 -4.99 36.48 -0.23
N THR A 196 -4.62 35.90 -1.38
CA THR A 196 -4.18 36.72 -2.52
C THR A 196 -5.40 37.41 -3.12
N GLU A 197 -5.40 38.74 -3.19
CA GLU A 197 -6.40 39.49 -3.94
C GLU A 197 -6.16 39.27 -5.44
N PHE A 198 -7.20 38.84 -6.18
CA PHE A 198 -7.18 38.64 -7.63
C PHE A 198 -7.93 39.78 -8.35
#